data_AF-A0A527ZIP2-F1
#
_entry.id   AF-A0A527ZIP2-F1
#
_cell.length_a   1.000
_cell.length_b   1.000
_cell.length_c   1.000
_cell.angle_alpha   90.00
_cell.angle_beta   90.00
_cell.angle_gamma   90.00
#
_symmetry.space_group_name_H-M   'P 1'
#
loop_
_entity.id
_entity.type
_entity.pdbx_description
1 polymer ?
#
loop_
_entity_poly.entity_id
_entity_poly.type
_entity_poly.pdbx_seq_one_letter_code
_entity_poly.pdbx_strand_id
1 'polypeptide(L)'
;GLRHGGLGAVVAELARLSMTASRRLQLAAETSGAIGIAIRRWRRQTEATDFGQPTAAVTRWRVTALPSRPLPVPGIGRARWQLELIRVRAGESADFEVEACDDKGRLALFSDLADRSPATRNGPVRAIG
;
A
#
# COMPACT_ATOMS: atom_id res chain seq x y z
N GLY A 1 0.43 -8.05 -22.05
CA GLY A 1 0.19 -7.05 -20.98
C GLY A 1 -1.29 -7.02 -20.63
N LEU A 2 -1.77 -6.07 -19.82
CA LEU A 2 -3.16 -6.08 -19.31
C LEU A 2 -4.23 -6.26 -20.41
N ARG A 3 -4.02 -5.74 -21.63
CA ARG A 3 -4.95 -5.89 -22.77
C ARG A 3 -5.05 -7.31 -23.35
N HIS A 4 -4.27 -8.27 -22.88
CA HIS A 4 -4.25 -9.64 -23.41
C HIS A 4 -5.51 -10.43 -23.01
N GLY A 5 -6.19 -10.07 -21.92
CA GLY A 5 -7.39 -10.77 -21.45
C GLY A 5 -7.14 -12.13 -20.77
N GLY A 6 -6.03 -12.80 -21.06
CA GLY A 6 -5.67 -14.10 -20.45
C GLY A 6 -4.85 -14.04 -19.15
N LEU A 7 -4.62 -12.87 -18.55
CA LEU A 7 -3.79 -12.70 -17.35
C LEU A 7 -4.64 -12.32 -16.14
N GLY A 8 -4.45 -12.97 -15.00
CA GLY A 8 -5.14 -12.60 -13.75
C GLY A 8 -4.62 -11.28 -13.14
N ALA A 9 -3.32 -11.01 -13.30
CA ALA A 9 -2.69 -9.77 -12.86
C ALA A 9 -1.44 -9.43 -13.69
N VAL A 10 -1.06 -8.16 -13.69
CA VAL A 10 0.20 -7.65 -14.26
C VAL A 10 0.86 -6.73 -13.24
N VAL A 11 2.13 -7.02 -12.93
CA VAL A 11 2.98 -6.22 -12.04
C VAL A 11 4.03 -5.50 -12.87
N ALA A 12 4.23 -4.20 -12.62
CA ALA A 12 5.27 -3.41 -13.25
C ALA A 12 6.05 -2.60 -12.20
N GLU A 13 7.38 -2.67 -12.24
CA GLU A 13 8.25 -1.78 -11.46
C GLU A 13 8.61 -0.56 -12.31
N LEU A 14 8.36 0.64 -11.80
CA LEU A 14 8.49 1.88 -12.55
C LEU A 14 9.15 2.95 -11.68
N ALA A 15 10.11 3.69 -12.23
CA ALA A 15 10.71 4.84 -11.54
C ALA A 15 9.73 6.01 -11.41
N ARG A 16 8.95 6.27 -12.47
CA ARG A 16 7.95 7.35 -12.54
C ARG A 16 6.68 6.85 -13.19
N LEU A 17 5.55 7.42 -12.77
CA LEU A 17 4.23 7.10 -13.33
C LEU A 17 3.47 8.40 -13.56
N SER A 18 3.45 8.87 -14.81
CA SER A 18 2.66 10.05 -15.19
C SER A 18 1.16 9.75 -15.13
N MET A 19 0.33 10.80 -15.01
CA MET A 19 -1.13 10.67 -15.03
C MET A 19 -1.64 9.97 -16.30
N THR A 20 -1.08 10.29 -17.47
CA THR A 20 -1.45 9.67 -18.75
C THR A 20 -1.12 8.17 -18.76
N ALA A 21 0.09 7.79 -18.31
CA ALA A 21 0.48 6.39 -18.22
C ALA A 21 -0.42 5.63 -17.21
N SER A 22 -0.71 6.25 -16.07
CA SER A 22 -1.59 5.68 -15.05
C SER A 22 -3.01 5.48 -15.57
N ARG A 23 -3.59 6.44 -16.30
CA ARG A 23 -4.93 6.32 -16.88
C ARG A 23 -5.00 5.22 -17.95
N ARG A 24 -3.96 5.08 -18.77
CA ARG A 24 -3.87 3.99 -19.75
C ARG A 24 -3.80 2.62 -19.06
N LEU A 25 -3.07 2.51 -17.96
CA LEU A 25 -3.00 1.29 -17.16
C LEU A 25 -4.36 0.95 -16.54
N GLN A 26 -5.01 1.93 -15.92
CA GLN A 26 -6.34 1.77 -15.31
C GLN A 26 -7.38 1.31 -16.33
N LEU A 27 -7.46 1.97 -17.50
CA LEU A 27 -8.39 1.57 -18.56
C LEU A 27 -8.10 0.17 -19.08
N ALA A 28 -6.83 -0.23 -19.21
CA ALA A 28 -6.47 -1.58 -19.65
C ALA A 28 -6.84 -2.64 -18.60
N ALA A 29 -6.66 -2.36 -17.31
CA ALA A 29 -7.10 -3.22 -16.21
C ALA A 29 -8.63 -3.36 -16.21
N GLU A 30 -9.36 -2.24 -16.27
CA GLU A 30 -10.84 -2.23 -16.32
C GLU A 30 -11.38 -2.99 -17.54
N THR A 31 -10.79 -2.79 -18.73
CA THR A 31 -11.25 -3.45 -19.97
C THR A 31 -11.01 -4.97 -19.94
N SER A 32 -9.92 -5.42 -19.32
CA SER A 32 -9.54 -6.84 -19.31
C SER A 32 -10.06 -7.61 -18.11
N GLY A 33 -10.52 -6.92 -17.06
CA GLY A 33 -10.83 -7.52 -15.75
C GLY A 33 -9.59 -7.94 -14.95
N ALA A 34 -8.38 -7.71 -15.47
CA ALA A 34 -7.13 -8.10 -14.80
C ALA A 34 -6.67 -7.04 -13.78
N ILE A 35 -5.98 -7.47 -12.73
CA ILE A 35 -5.41 -6.56 -11.73
C ILE A 35 -4.11 -5.94 -12.27
N GLY A 36 -4.01 -4.61 -12.27
CA GLY A 36 -2.77 -3.89 -12.57
C GLY A 36 -2.09 -3.38 -11.30
N ILE A 37 -0.85 -3.79 -11.05
CA ILE A 37 -0.04 -3.33 -9.91
C ILE A 37 1.18 -2.57 -10.44
N ALA A 38 1.31 -1.30 -10.03
CA ALA A 38 2.50 -0.50 -10.31
C ALA A 38 3.31 -0.31 -9.02
N ILE A 39 4.50 -0.90 -8.98
CA ILE A 39 5.46 -0.79 -7.88
C ILE A 39 6.41 0.36 -8.16
N ARG A 40 6.58 1.23 -7.17
CA ARG A 40 7.54 2.34 -7.19
C ARG A 40 8.45 2.19 -5.99
N ARG A 41 9.74 1.94 -6.23
CA ARG A 41 10.76 1.87 -5.18
C ARG A 41 11.58 3.14 -5.21
N TRP A 42 11.67 3.81 -4.07
CA TRP A 42 12.58 4.94 -3.87
C TRP A 42 13.79 4.44 -3.09
N ARG A 43 14.99 4.71 -3.58
CA ARG A 43 16.23 4.44 -2.84
C ARG A 43 16.67 5.65 -2.04
N ARG A 44 16.28 6.85 -2.48
CA ARG A 44 16.59 8.13 -1.81
C ARG A 44 15.32 8.97 -1.66
N GLN A 45 15.25 9.74 -0.58
CA GLN A 45 14.09 10.60 -0.28
C GLN A 45 13.82 11.63 -1.39
N THR A 46 14.86 12.07 -2.11
CA THR A 46 14.74 12.97 -3.27
C THR A 46 14.01 12.34 -4.46
N GLU A 47 14.00 11.02 -4.57
CA GLU A 47 13.27 10.27 -5.61
C GLU A 47 11.78 10.16 -5.28
N ALA A 48 11.40 10.45 -4.03
CA ALA A 48 10.01 10.53 -3.59
C ALA A 48 9.36 11.89 -3.94
N THR A 49 9.96 12.71 -4.80
CA THR A 49 9.38 13.99 -5.26
C THR A 49 8.05 13.81 -6.00
N ASP A 50 7.86 12.69 -6.70
CA ASP A 50 6.57 12.31 -7.32
C ASP A 50 5.64 11.61 -6.30
N PHE A 51 6.00 11.52 -5.02
CA PHE A 51 5.10 11.07 -3.95
C PHE A 51 4.03 12.15 -3.73
N GLY A 52 2.76 11.76 -3.72
CA GLY A 52 1.63 12.71 -3.70
C GLY A 52 1.10 13.13 -5.06
N GLN A 53 1.88 13.02 -6.16
CA GLN A 53 1.35 13.27 -7.51
C GLN A 53 0.13 12.37 -7.78
N PRO A 54 -0.99 12.90 -8.30
CA PRO A 54 -2.20 12.12 -8.51
C PRO A 54 -1.97 11.04 -9.58
N THR A 55 -2.64 9.90 -9.40
CA THR A 55 -2.64 8.77 -10.33
C THR A 55 -4.07 8.29 -10.51
N ALA A 56 -4.36 7.62 -11.62
CA ALA A 56 -5.67 7.01 -11.88
C ALA A 56 -5.95 5.72 -11.08
N ALA A 57 -4.99 5.26 -10.27
CA ALA A 57 -5.12 4.05 -9.45
C ALA A 57 -6.35 4.11 -8.51
N VAL A 58 -7.05 2.97 -8.38
CA VAL A 58 -8.19 2.82 -7.47
C VAL A 58 -7.76 2.87 -6.01
N THR A 59 -6.61 2.27 -5.70
CA THR A 59 -5.97 2.31 -4.38
C THR A 59 -4.51 2.72 -4.50
N ARG A 60 -3.98 3.43 -3.50
CA ARG A 60 -2.54 3.71 -3.37
C ARG A 60 -2.07 3.31 -1.99
N TRP A 61 -0.97 2.58 -1.96
CA TRP A 61 -0.37 2.06 -0.74
C TRP A 61 1.04 2.61 -0.57
N ARG A 62 1.40 2.92 0.67
CA ARG A 62 2.80 3.06 1.11
C ARG A 62 3.16 1.83 1.93
N VAL A 63 4.36 1.31 1.69
CA VAL A 63 4.92 0.16 2.42
C VAL A 63 6.23 0.62 3.05
N THR A 64 6.27 0.61 4.37
CA THR A 64 7.45 1.02 5.15
C THR A 64 7.94 -0.19 5.94
N ALA A 65 9.24 -0.48 5.89
CA ALA A 65 9.82 -1.56 6.69
C ALA A 65 9.83 -1.17 8.18
N LEU A 66 9.48 -2.13 9.04
CA LEU A 66 9.57 -2.00 10.49
C LEU A 66 10.60 -3.00 11.03
N PRO A 67 11.22 -2.72 12.20
CA PRO A 67 12.07 -3.70 12.86
C PRO A 67 11.32 -5.01 13.14
N SER A 68 11.97 -6.13 12.82
CA SER A 68 11.48 -7.46 13.19
C SER A 68 11.42 -7.60 14.71
N ARG A 69 10.53 -8.47 15.21
CA ARG A 69 10.48 -8.77 16.64
C ARG A 69 11.75 -9.51 17.09
N PRO A 70 12.25 -9.25 18.31
CA PRO A 70 13.36 -10.00 18.85
C PRO A 70 12.96 -11.47 19.04
N LEU A 71 13.91 -12.36 18.75
CA LEU A 71 13.79 -13.79 19.02
C LEU A 71 14.39 -14.11 20.40
N PRO A 72 13.96 -15.19 21.06
CA PRO A 72 14.58 -15.66 22.31
C PRO A 72 15.99 -16.24 22.10
N VAL A 73 16.43 -16.33 20.84
CA VAL A 73 17.74 -16.83 20.41
C VAL A 73 18.38 -15.80 19.48
N PRO A 74 19.72 -15.82 19.29
CA PRO A 74 20.37 -14.98 18.30
C PRO A 74 19.74 -15.16 16.90
N GLY A 75 19.27 -14.07 16.30
CA GLY A 75 18.65 -14.10 14.98
C GLY A 75 17.78 -12.88 14.68
N ILE A 76 17.23 -12.84 13.47
CA ILE A 76 16.28 -11.82 13.02
C ILE A 76 14.90 -12.47 13.00
N GLY A 77 13.92 -11.85 13.68
CA GLY A 77 12.53 -12.31 13.64
C GLY A 77 11.90 -12.15 12.25
N ARG A 78 10.60 -12.46 12.15
CA ARG A 78 9.89 -12.27 10.88
C ARG A 78 9.90 -10.80 10.45
N ALA A 79 9.99 -10.57 9.14
CA ALA A 79 9.95 -9.23 8.59
C ALA A 79 8.60 -8.56 8.91
N ARG A 80 8.63 -7.28 9.25
CA ARG A 80 7.46 -6.47 9.60
C ARG A 80 7.39 -5.25 8.70
N TRP A 81 6.17 -4.82 8.41
CA TRP A 81 5.90 -3.64 7.60
C TRP A 81 4.70 -2.86 8.13
N GLN A 82 4.78 -1.54 7.98
CA GLN A 82 3.63 -0.65 8.04
C GLN A 82 3.07 -0.52 6.61
N LEU A 83 1.81 -0.89 6.43
CA LEU A 83 1.05 -0.68 5.20
C LEU A 83 0.07 0.46 5.42
N GLU A 84 0.11 1.46 4.54
CA GLU A 84 -0.74 2.65 4.67
C GLU A 84 -1.51 2.81 3.36
N LEU A 85 -2.82 2.63 3.39
CA LEU A 85 -3.74 2.94 2.31
C LEU A 85 -3.95 4.46 2.26
N ILE A 86 -3.02 5.17 1.63
CA ILE A 86 -3.02 6.64 1.57
C ILE A 86 -4.11 7.22 0.66
N ARG A 87 -4.71 6.39 -0.21
CA ARG A 87 -5.86 6.78 -1.05
C ARG A 87 -6.63 5.54 -1.48
N VAL A 88 -7.96 5.63 -1.44
CA VAL A 88 -8.88 4.70 -2.09
C VAL A 88 -10.04 5.45 -2.73
N ARG A 89 -10.55 4.94 -3.86
CA ARG A 89 -11.77 5.45 -4.49
C ARG A 89 -12.98 5.00 -3.67
N ALA A 90 -13.83 5.93 -3.26
CA ALA A 90 -15.07 5.66 -2.51
C ALA A 90 -14.87 4.86 -1.20
N GLY A 91 -13.80 5.17 -0.47
CA GLY A 91 -13.54 4.58 0.85
C GLY A 91 -12.64 5.48 1.69
N GLU A 92 -12.32 5.00 2.89
CA GLU A 92 -11.44 5.69 3.83
C GLU A 92 -10.01 5.15 3.75
N SER A 93 -9.04 6.01 4.09
CA SER A 93 -7.67 5.59 4.30
C SER A 93 -7.57 4.68 5.53
N ALA A 94 -6.58 3.79 5.55
CA ALA A 94 -6.38 2.84 6.64
C ALA A 94 -4.91 2.44 6.77
N ASP A 95 -4.52 2.10 7.99
CA ASP A 95 -3.15 1.74 8.33
C ASP A 95 -3.13 0.34 8.98
N PHE A 96 -2.13 -0.46 8.61
CA PHE A 96 -1.99 -1.84 9.06
C PHE A 96 -0.54 -2.11 9.38
N GLU A 97 -0.26 -2.61 10.57
CA GLU A 97 1.00 -3.27 10.82
C GLU A 97 0.86 -4.75 10.47
N VAL A 98 1.77 -5.26 9.64
CA VAL A 98 1.78 -6.66 9.22
C VAL A 98 3.13 -7.31 9.49
N GLU A 99 3.11 -8.59 9.78
CA GLU A 99 4.29 -9.45 9.82
C GLU A 99 4.21 -10.50 8.72
N ALA A 100 5.38 -10.87 8.19
CA ALA A 100 5.53 -11.87 7.14
C ALA A 100 4.84 -13.19 7.51
N CYS A 101 4.47 -13.95 6.47
CA CYS A 101 3.75 -15.19 6.65
C CYS A 101 4.46 -16.16 7.60
N ASP A 102 3.66 -16.88 8.39
CA ASP A 102 4.14 -18.06 9.10
C ASP A 102 4.42 -19.24 8.14
N ASP A 103 4.84 -20.36 8.71
CA ASP A 103 5.10 -21.62 8.00
C ASP A 103 3.85 -22.18 7.29
N LYS A 104 2.64 -21.73 7.69
CA LYS A 104 1.35 -22.06 7.07
C LYS A 104 0.93 -21.03 6.02
N GLY A 105 1.77 -20.04 5.70
CA GLY A 105 1.47 -19.01 4.73
C GLY A 105 0.53 -17.90 5.23
N ARG A 106 0.23 -17.85 6.53
CA ARG A 106 -0.72 -16.87 7.08
C ARG A 106 -0.03 -15.56 7.39
N LEU A 107 -0.49 -14.48 6.79
CA LEU A 107 -0.06 -13.12 7.11
C LEU A 107 -0.64 -12.72 8.48
N ALA A 108 0.19 -12.22 9.39
CA ALA A 108 -0.29 -11.68 10.65
C ALA A 108 -0.63 -10.19 10.47
N LEU A 109 -1.84 -9.82 10.87
CA LEU A 109 -2.32 -8.43 10.95
C LEU A 109 -2.31 -8.02 12.42
N PHE A 110 -1.68 -6.90 12.73
CA PHE A 110 -1.82 -6.23 14.02
C PHE A 110 -2.74 -5.04 13.83
N SER A 111 -3.85 -5.04 14.57
CA SER A 111 -4.67 -3.84 14.73
C SER A 111 -4.39 -3.24 16.10
N ASP A 112 -4.10 -1.95 16.15
CA ASP A 112 -4.11 -1.17 17.41
C ASP A 112 -5.51 -1.15 18.06
N LEU A 113 -6.54 -1.65 17.37
CA LEU A 113 -7.91 -1.79 17.88
C LEU A 113 -8.10 -2.83 19.00
N ALA A 114 -7.06 -3.53 19.44
CA ALA A 114 -7.18 -4.41 20.61
C ALA A 114 -7.45 -3.64 21.92
N ASP A 115 -7.14 -2.34 22.00
CA ASP A 115 -7.20 -1.59 23.28
C ASP A 115 -8.13 -0.37 23.34
N ARG A 116 -8.82 0.06 22.26
CA ARG A 116 -9.88 1.07 22.39
C ARG A 116 -10.81 1.14 21.17
N SER A 117 -12.12 1.01 21.39
CA SER A 117 -13.16 1.45 20.44
C SER A 117 -12.92 2.91 20.03
N PRO A 118 -13.16 3.32 18.77
CA PRO A 118 -13.06 4.73 18.40
C PRO A 118 -14.09 5.51 19.22
N ALA A 119 -13.62 6.28 20.20
CA ALA A 119 -14.45 7.27 20.84
C ALA A 119 -14.84 8.29 19.76
N THR A 120 -16.14 8.44 19.54
CA THR A 120 -16.73 9.45 18.66
C THR A 120 -16.17 10.82 19.04
N ARG A 121 -15.19 11.34 18.30
CA ARG A 121 -14.76 12.74 18.42
C ARG A 121 -15.75 13.61 17.67
N ASN A 122 -16.84 14.00 18.35
CA ASN A 122 -17.61 15.18 17.97
C ASN A 122 -16.89 16.42 18.49
N GLY A 123 -16.14 17.10 17.62
CA GLY A 123 -15.53 18.40 17.91
C GLY A 123 -14.84 19.01 16.68
N PRO A 124 -14.91 20.33 16.48
CA PRO A 124 -14.46 20.95 15.24
C PRO A 124 -12.94 20.85 15.08
N VAL A 125 -12.51 20.35 13.92
CA VAL A 125 -11.10 20.28 13.53
C VAL A 125 -10.63 21.70 13.21
N ARG A 126 -9.76 22.26 14.05
CA ARG A 126 -8.99 23.46 13.72
C ARG A 126 -7.84 23.07 12.79
N ALA A 127 -7.80 23.70 11.62
CA ALA A 127 -6.66 23.69 10.72
C ALA A 127 -5.51 24.49 11.34
N ILE A 128 -4.29 23.99 11.20
CA ILE A 128 -3.07 24.78 11.39
C ILE A 128 -2.13 24.52 10.20
N GLY A 129 -1.83 25.63 9.51
CA GLY A 129 -0.58 26.00 8.83
C GLY A 129 0.17 24.97 8.03
#